data_AF-A0A356Z7B2-F1
#
_entry.id   AF-A0A356Z7B2-F1
#
_cell.length_a   1.000
_cell.length_b   1.000
_cell.length_c   1.000
_cell.angle_alpha   90.00
_cell.angle_beta   90.00
_cell.angle_gamma   90.00
#
_symmetry.space_group_name_H-M   'P 1'
#
loop_
_entity.id
_entity.type
_entity.pdbx_description
1 polymer ?
#
loop_
_entity_poly.entity_id
_entity_poly.type
_entity_poly.pdbx_seq_one_letter_code
_entity_poly.pdbx_strand_id
1 'polypeptide(L)'
;MDEPTSALDPEMVGEVLEVMKALAHEGMTMMVVTHEMGFAREVGHRVLFMDEGIIMEEGSPAQIFDNPTNPRTKSFLSKVL
;
A
#
# COMPACT_ATOMS: atom_id res chain seq x y z
N MET A 1 10.99 -0.58 -2.49
CA MET A 1 11.21 -0.77 -1.05
C MET A 1 10.37 -1.96 -0.62
N ASP A 2 11.00 -2.94 0.00
CA ASP A 2 10.36 -4.17 0.46
C ASP A 2 10.06 -4.02 1.95
N GLU A 3 8.78 -3.81 2.29
CA GLU A 3 8.26 -3.61 3.64
C GLU A 3 9.16 -2.78 4.58
N PRO A 4 9.42 -1.51 4.25
CA PRO A 4 10.45 -0.71 4.96
C PRO A 4 10.15 -0.45 6.44
N THR A 5 8.93 -0.69 6.89
CA THR A 5 8.47 -0.46 8.26
C THR A 5 8.24 -1.74 9.07
N SER A 6 8.31 -2.94 8.47
CA SER A 6 7.89 -4.19 9.13
C SER A 6 8.80 -4.65 10.28
N ALA A 7 10.03 -4.16 10.32
CA ALA A 7 11.01 -4.47 11.37
C ALA A 7 11.18 -3.34 12.40
N LEU A 8 10.34 -2.30 12.34
CA LEU A 8 10.43 -1.15 13.22
C LEU A 8 9.42 -1.25 14.38
N ASP A 9 9.81 -0.69 15.53
CA ASP A 9 8.87 -0.47 16.61
C ASP A 9 7.74 0.49 16.16
N PRO A 10 6.49 0.31 16.63
CA PRO A 10 5.35 1.11 16.19
C PRO A 10 5.55 2.63 16.29
N GLU A 11 6.34 3.09 17.27
CA GLU A 11 6.65 4.50 17.49
C GLU A 11 7.53 5.10 16.38
N MET A 12 8.36 4.28 15.72
CA MET A 12 9.28 4.71 14.66
C MET A 12 8.69 4.57 13.25
N VAL A 13 7.59 3.84 13.09
CA VAL A 13 6.92 3.65 11.77
C VAL A 13 6.53 4.98 11.15
N GLY A 14 5.99 5.90 11.95
CA GLY A 14 5.55 7.22 11.48
C GLY A 14 6.69 8.02 10.83
N GLU A 15 7.87 8.06 11.46
CA GLU A 15 9.01 8.83 10.95
C GLU A 15 9.47 8.33 9.57
N VAL A 16 9.51 7.02 9.36
CA VAL A 16 9.89 6.43 8.08
C VAL A 16 8.83 6.68 7.02
N LEU A 17 7.54 6.56 7.37
CA LEU A 17 6.45 6.87 6.44
C LEU A 17 6.51 8.34 5.99
N GLU A 18 6.79 9.29 6.89
CA GLU A 18 6.89 10.71 6.54
C GLU A 18 8.05 11.00 5.56
N VAL A 19 9.22 10.38 5.75
CA VAL A 19 10.32 10.49 4.78
C VAL A 19 9.92 9.90 3.42
N MET A 20 9.24 8.75 3.41
CA MET A 20 8.76 8.13 2.18
C MET A 20 7.72 8.98 1.45
N LYS A 21 6.81 9.64 2.19
CA LYS A 21 5.83 10.58 1.62
C LYS A 21 6.54 11.78 0.99
N ALA A 22 7.53 12.36 1.68
CA ALA A 22 8.30 13.48 1.14
C ALA A 22 8.96 13.11 -0.20
N LEU A 23 9.62 11.94 -0.27
CA LEU A 23 10.22 11.44 -1.52
C LEU A 23 9.19 11.25 -2.64
N ALA A 24 8.00 10.74 -2.32
CA ALA A 24 6.92 10.59 -3.29
C ALA A 24 6.45 11.96 -3.83
N HIS A 25 6.31 12.96 -2.95
CA HIS A 25 5.92 14.32 -3.32
C HIS A 25 6.99 15.07 -4.12
N GLU A 26 8.27 14.74 -3.93
CA GLU A 26 9.38 15.25 -4.74
C GLU A 26 9.42 14.66 -6.17
N GLY A 27 8.50 13.73 -6.50
CA GLY A 27 8.37 13.13 -7.82
C GLY A 27 9.27 11.91 -8.03
N MET A 28 9.81 11.33 -6.96
CA MET A 28 10.54 10.07 -7.04
C MET A 28 9.63 8.95 -7.53
N THR A 29 10.07 8.18 -8.53
CA THR A 29 9.36 6.96 -8.92
C THR A 29 9.63 5.88 -7.86
N MET A 30 8.57 5.42 -7.18
CA MET A 30 8.67 4.46 -6.08
C MET A 30 7.80 3.23 -6.34
N MET A 31 8.35 2.05 -6.06
CA MET A 31 7.61 0.80 -5.92
C MET A 31 7.75 0.34 -4.48
N VAL A 32 6.63 0.20 -3.77
CA VAL A 32 6.60 -0.10 -2.33
C VAL A 32 5.72 -1.32 -2.10
N VAL A 33 6.28 -2.33 -1.42
CA VAL A 33 5.52 -3.43 -0.82
C VAL A 33 5.25 -3.02 0.63
N THR A 34 3.99 -2.97 1.05
CA THR A 34 3.61 -2.52 2.40
C THR A 34 2.26 -3.09 2.82
N HIS A 35 2.09 -3.26 4.13
CA HIS A 35 0.81 -3.50 4.78
C HIS A 35 0.18 -2.22 5.37
N GLU A 36 0.87 -1.08 5.28
CA GLU A 36 0.38 0.23 5.74
C GLU A 36 -0.61 0.84 4.74
N MET A 37 -1.88 0.44 4.83
CA MET A 37 -2.92 0.84 3.87
C MET A 37 -3.17 2.35 3.85
N GLY A 38 -2.98 3.04 4.98
CA GLY A 38 -3.08 4.50 5.06
C GLY A 38 -2.06 5.19 4.15
N PHE A 39 -0.81 4.73 4.19
CA PHE A 39 0.24 5.21 3.31
C PHE A 39 -0.09 4.93 1.84
N ALA A 40 -0.51 3.71 1.51
CA ALA A 40 -0.88 3.34 0.14
C ALA A 40 -2.07 4.16 -0.38
N ARG A 41 -3.04 4.51 0.48
CA ARG A 41 -4.16 5.41 0.16
C ARG A 41 -3.71 6.86 -0.08
N GLU A 42 -2.73 7.34 0.68
CA GLU A 42 -2.31 8.75 0.68
C GLU A 42 -1.37 9.10 -0.49
N VAL A 43 -0.35 8.25 -0.76
CA VAL A 43 0.68 8.56 -1.77
C VAL A 43 0.66 7.62 -2.98
N GLY A 44 -0.12 6.54 -2.93
CA GLY A 44 -0.20 5.58 -4.02
C GLY A 44 -0.84 6.19 -5.27
N HIS A 45 -0.19 6.04 -6.41
CA HIS A 45 -0.80 6.36 -7.71
C HIS A 45 -1.52 5.15 -8.31
N ARG A 46 -0.93 3.96 -8.12
CA ARG A 46 -1.45 2.65 -8.51
C ARG A 46 -1.22 1.68 -7.36
N VAL A 47 -2.20 0.82 -7.11
CA VAL A 47 -2.14 -0.25 -6.12
C VAL A 47 -2.33 -1.57 -6.84
N LEU A 48 -1.44 -2.51 -6.59
CA LEU A 48 -1.48 -3.85 -7.14
C LEU A 48 -1.72 -4.82 -5.98
N PHE A 49 -2.86 -5.49 -6.00
CA PHE A 49 -3.14 -6.58 -5.07
C PHE A 49 -2.66 -7.90 -5.69
N MET A 50 -1.79 -8.59 -4.96
CA MET A 50 -1.22 -9.85 -5.38
C MET A 50 -1.62 -10.99 -4.43
N ASP A 51 -1.88 -12.16 -4.99
CA ASP A 51 -2.07 -13.40 -4.25
C ASP A 51 -1.58 -14.57 -5.09
N GLU A 52 -1.06 -15.62 -4.44
CA GLU A 52 -0.50 -16.82 -5.09
C GLU A 52 0.52 -16.51 -6.22
N GLY A 53 1.27 -15.41 -6.10
CA GLY A 53 2.26 -14.97 -7.09
C GLY A 53 1.67 -14.30 -8.34
N ILE A 54 0.38 -13.97 -8.34
CA ILE A 54 -0.32 -13.34 -9.48
C ILE A 54 -0.88 -11.99 -9.05
N ILE A 55 -0.87 -11.01 -9.95
CA ILE A 55 -1.60 -9.74 -9.76
C ILE A 55 -3.09 -10.05 -9.96
N MET A 56 -3.83 -10.08 -8.86
CA MET A 56 -5.25 -10.42 -8.83
C MET A 56 -6.12 -9.20 -9.14
N GLU A 57 -5.68 -8.01 -8.75
CA GLU A 57 -6.37 -6.76 -9.06
C GLU A 57 -5.39 -5.59 -9.09
N GLU A 58 -5.66 -4.62 -9.95
CA GLU A 58 -4.90 -3.40 -10.05
C GLU A 58 -5.83 -2.20 -10.29
N GLY A 59 -5.53 -1.07 -9.66
CA GLY A 59 -6.27 0.17 -9.85
C GLY A 59 -5.68 1.35 -9.10
N SER A 60 -6.40 2.47 -9.10
CA SER A 60 -6.12 3.58 -8.17
C SER A 60 -6.36 3.12 -6.73
N PRO A 61 -5.81 3.81 -5.72
CA PRO A 61 -6.11 3.47 -4.33
C PRO A 61 -7.60 3.49 -4.02
N ALA A 62 -8.34 4.49 -4.51
CA ALA A 62 -9.80 4.55 -4.32
C ALA A 62 -10.52 3.33 -4.93
N GLN A 63 -10.12 2.89 -6.13
CA GLN A 63 -10.71 1.72 -6.76
C GLN A 63 -10.41 0.45 -5.95
N ILE A 64 -9.16 0.23 -5.53
CA ILE A 64 -8.78 -0.98 -4.81
C ILE A 64 -9.38 -1.01 -3.40
N PHE A 65 -9.32 0.10 -2.66
CA PHE A 65 -9.67 0.10 -1.25
C PHE A 65 -11.14 0.38 -0.97
N ASP A 66 -11.82 1.16 -1.82
CA ASP A 66 -13.22 1.55 -1.57
C ASP A 66 -14.21 0.83 -2.49
N ASN A 67 -13.78 0.42 -3.70
CA ASN A 67 -14.62 -0.32 -4.65
C ASN A 67 -13.90 -1.51 -5.32
N PRO A 68 -13.30 -2.43 -4.54
CA PRO A 68 -12.64 -3.60 -5.11
C PRO A 68 -13.62 -4.43 -5.94
N THR A 69 -13.15 -4.99 -7.03
CA THR A 69 -13.94 -5.81 -7.96
C THR A 69 -13.64 -7.29 -7.82
N ASN A 70 -12.40 -7.66 -7.49
CA ASN A 70 -12.01 -9.05 -7.33
C ASN A 70 -12.48 -9.60 -5.97
N PRO A 71 -13.19 -10.75 -5.93
CA PRO A 71 -13.63 -11.38 -4.67
C PRO A 71 -12.51 -11.64 -3.66
N ARG A 72 -11.30 -11.93 -4.16
CA ARG A 72 -10.15 -12.18 -3.31
C ARG A 72 -9.63 -10.91 -2.65
N THR A 73 -9.52 -9.82 -3.41
CA THR A 73 -9.20 -8.49 -2.88
C THR A 73 -10.21 -8.08 -1.81
N LYS A 74 -11.52 -8.25 -2.08
CA LYS A 74 -12.59 -8.00 -1.09
C LYS A 74 -12.38 -8.76 0.20
N SER A 75 -12.14 -10.07 0.09
CA SER A 75 -11.95 -10.96 1.24
C SER A 75 -10.69 -10.63 2.04
N PHE A 76 -9.63 -10.17 1.37
CA PHE A 76 -8.42 -9.73 2.03
C PHE A 76 -8.67 -8.42 2.80
N LEU A 77 -9.21 -7.40 2.11
CA LEU A 77 -9.47 -6.09 2.70
C LEU A 77 -10.42 -6.17 3.91
N SER A 78 -11.45 -7.04 3.88
CA SER A 78 -12.37 -7.21 5.00
C SER A 78 -11.74 -7.77 6.29
N LYS A 79 -10.50 -8.28 6.23
CA LYS A 79 -9.76 -8.79 7.39
C LYS A 79 -8.72 -7.79 7.92
N VAL A 80 -8.36 -6.81 7.10
CA VAL A 80 -7.27 -5.85 7.35
C VAL A 80 -7.82 -4.47 7.68
N LEU A 81 -8.97 -4.10 7.08
CA LEU A 81 -9.76 -2.91 7.37
C LEU A 81 -10.86 -3.25 8.38
#